data_AF-A0A5J6MQX4-F1
#
_entry.id   AF-A0A5J6MQX4-F1
#
_cell.length_a   1.000
_cell.length_b   1.000
_cell.length_c   1.000
_cell.angle_alpha   90.00
_cell.angle_beta   90.00
_cell.angle_gamma   90.00
#
_symmetry.space_group_name_H-M   'P 1'
#
loop_
_entity.id
_entity.type
_entity.pdbx_description
1 polymer ?
#
loop_
_entity_poly.entity_id
_entity_poly.type
_entity_poly.pdbx_seq_one_letter_code
_entity_poly.pdbx_strand_id
1 'polypeptide(L)'
;MFDRQSAEAIVADAMQSRAHLLDLDHALQSEIDEIVLGAARAGRSLTNDEKARRKMLRASQADVGEAFRALAFVTLARLDSSADVLELKGKLDEINDNLVDDLTRLKNIARYAAIAAQVADGLAVLAEQVAGALA
;
A
#
# COMPACT_ATOMS: atom_id res chain seq x y z
N MET A 1 22.19 4.91 -0.40
CA MET A 1 21.14 5.81 0.11
C MET A 1 20.07 5.83 -0.96
N PHE A 2 18.99 5.05 -0.79
CA PHE A 2 17.90 5.07 -1.75
C PHE A 2 17.17 6.40 -1.57
N ASP A 3 17.22 7.23 -2.61
CA ASP A 3 16.49 8.48 -2.64
C ASP A 3 15.00 8.14 -2.46
N ARG A 4 14.40 8.56 -1.34
CA ARG A 4 13.04 8.16 -1.00
C ARG A 4 12.07 8.97 -1.86
N GLN A 5 11.72 8.42 -3.01
CA GLN A 5 10.75 9.02 -3.91
C GLN A 5 9.36 9.07 -3.27
N SER A 6 8.59 10.10 -3.62
CA SER A 6 7.17 10.18 -3.26
C SER A 6 6.37 9.11 -3.99
N ALA A 7 5.22 8.74 -3.43
CA ALA A 7 4.29 7.81 -4.06
C ALA A 7 3.83 8.33 -5.42
N GLU A 8 3.62 9.64 -5.55
CA GLU A 8 3.26 10.29 -6.81
C GLU A 8 4.32 10.09 -7.90
N ALA A 9 5.61 10.31 -7.57
CA ALA A 9 6.71 10.10 -8.52
C ALA A 9 6.82 8.63 -8.95
N ILE A 10 6.64 7.69 -8.02
CA ILE A 10 6.66 6.25 -8.30
C ILE A 10 5.50 5.86 -9.25
N VAL A 11 4.30 6.39 -9.01
CA VAL A 11 3.13 6.14 -9.87
C VAL A 11 3.35 6.72 -11.27
N ALA A 12 3.87 7.95 -11.37
CA ALA A 12 4.12 8.60 -12.66
C ALA A 12 5.11 7.79 -13.53
N ASP A 13 6.21 7.36 -12.93
CA ASP A 13 7.23 6.52 -13.58
C ASP A 13 6.65 5.16 -14.03
N ALA A 14 5.83 4.53 -13.18
CA ALA A 14 5.14 3.30 -13.52
C ALA A 14 4.14 3.50 -14.68
N MET A 15 3.42 4.62 -14.72
CA MET A 15 2.50 4.94 -15.81
C MET A 15 3.23 5.15 -17.14
N GLN A 16 4.38 5.83 -17.13
CA GLN A 16 5.21 5.99 -18.32
C GLN A 16 5.72 4.63 -18.83
N SER A 17 6.26 3.81 -17.94
CA SER A 17 6.73 2.45 -18.28
C SER A 17 5.58 1.60 -18.84
N ARG A 18 4.39 1.69 -18.24
CA ARG A 18 3.18 1.00 -18.72
C ARG A 18 2.79 1.46 -20.12
N ALA A 19 2.87 2.75 -20.42
CA ALA A 19 2.58 3.28 -21.75
C ALA A 19 3.54 2.71 -22.80
N HIS A 20 4.84 2.69 -22.51
CA HIS A 20 5.83 2.09 -23.42
C HIS A 20 5.60 0.60 -23.69
N LEU A 21 5.19 -0.17 -22.67
CA LEU A 21 4.85 -1.58 -22.86
C LEU A 21 3.58 -1.77 -23.72
N LEU A 22 2.59 -0.87 -23.58
CA LEU A 22 1.39 -0.88 -24.42
C LEU A 22 1.72 -0.57 -25.88
N ASP A 23 2.56 0.45 -26.11
CA ASP A 23 3.00 0.80 -27.47
C ASP A 23 3.72 -0.38 -28.13
N LEU A 24 4.57 -1.08 -27.37
CA LEU A 24 5.28 -2.27 -27.85
C LEU A 24 4.34 -3.43 -28.16
N ASP A 25 3.36 -3.73 -27.30
CA ASP A 25 2.37 -4.78 -27.57
C ASP A 25 1.53 -4.45 -28.81
N HIS A 26 1.12 -3.19 -28.96
CA HIS A 26 0.40 -2.73 -30.15
C HIS A 26 1.22 -2.85 -31.42
N ALA A 27 2.50 -2.49 -31.38
CA ALA A 27 3.41 -2.65 -32.53
C ALA A 27 3.57 -4.12 -32.93
N LEU A 28 3.78 -5.02 -31.95
CA LEU A 28 3.89 -6.46 -32.20
C LEU A 28 2.60 -7.04 -32.79
N GLN A 29 1.44 -6.63 -32.25
CA GLN A 29 0.14 -7.07 -32.75
C GLN A 29 -0.10 -6.57 -34.17
N SER A 30 0.26 -5.31 -34.47
CA SER A 30 0.20 -4.74 -35.82
C SER A 30 1.04 -5.55 -36.81
N GLU A 31 2.28 -5.88 -36.49
CA GLU A 31 3.13 -6.71 -37.36
C GLU A 31 2.53 -8.12 -37.59
N ILE A 32 1.94 -8.72 -36.55
CA ILE A 32 1.26 -10.02 -36.69
C ILE A 32 0.07 -9.90 -37.64
N ASP A 33 -0.71 -8.84 -37.51
CA ASP A 33 -1.89 -8.62 -38.33
C ASP A 33 -1.50 -8.31 -39.79
N GLU A 34 -0.43 -7.56 -40.03
CA GLU A 34 0.12 -7.35 -41.38
C GLU A 34 0.49 -8.68 -42.05
N ILE A 35 1.14 -9.60 -41.34
CA ILE A 35 1.47 -10.93 -41.86
C ILE A 35 0.20 -11.72 -42.22
N VAL A 36 -0.78 -11.76 -41.31
CA VAL A 36 -2.01 -12.55 -41.49
C VAL A 36 -2.89 -11.97 -42.60
N LEU A 37 -3.13 -10.66 -42.55
CA LEU A 37 -3.96 -9.96 -43.53
C LEU A 37 -3.28 -9.90 -44.89
N GLY A 38 -1.95 -9.78 -44.95
CA GLY A 38 -1.18 -9.81 -46.19
C GLY A 38 -1.34 -11.12 -46.95
N ALA A 39 -1.22 -12.26 -46.26
CA ALA A 39 -1.45 -13.58 -46.86
C ALA A 39 -2.90 -13.77 -47.30
N ALA A 40 -3.87 -13.34 -46.47
CA ALA A 40 -5.29 -13.42 -46.78
C ALA A 40 -5.65 -12.58 -48.02
N ARG A 41 -5.15 -11.34 -48.12
CA ARG A 41 -5.33 -10.46 -49.29
C ARG A 41 -4.73 -11.05 -50.57
N ALA A 42 -3.64 -11.80 -50.43
CA ALA A 42 -3.01 -12.53 -51.54
C ALA A 42 -3.70 -13.86 -51.87
N GLY A 43 -4.80 -14.23 -51.19
CA GLY A 43 -5.57 -15.44 -51.45
C GLY A 43 -4.80 -16.74 -51.15
N ARG A 44 -3.77 -16.67 -50.29
CA ARG A 44 -2.88 -17.80 -49.97
C ARG A 44 -2.79 -18.05 -48.48
N SER A 45 -2.30 -19.24 -48.14
CA SER A 45 -1.87 -19.54 -46.77
C SER A 45 -0.55 -18.83 -46.43
N LEU A 46 -0.27 -18.72 -45.13
CA LEU A 46 1.03 -18.28 -44.63
C LEU A 46 2.14 -19.23 -45.11
N THR A 47 3.22 -18.65 -45.61
CA THR A 47 4.48 -19.34 -45.90
C THR A 47 5.15 -19.82 -44.61
N ASN A 48 6.15 -20.70 -44.71
CA ASN A 48 6.88 -21.17 -43.54
C ASN A 48 7.63 -20.04 -42.82
N ASP A 49 8.18 -19.09 -43.57
CA ASP A 49 8.90 -17.94 -43.01
C ASP A 49 7.94 -17.00 -42.27
N GLU A 50 6.77 -16.72 -42.84
CA GLU A 50 5.73 -15.93 -42.17
C GLU A 50 5.21 -16.61 -40.90
N LYS A 51 5.04 -17.94 -40.92
CA LYS A 51 4.69 -18.70 -39.71
C LYS A 51 5.77 -18.60 -38.64
N ALA A 52 7.04 -18.73 -39.03
CA ALA A 52 8.18 -18.62 -38.12
C ALA A 52 8.26 -17.21 -37.51
N ARG A 53 8.16 -16.17 -38.33
CA ARG A 53 8.14 -14.77 -37.87
C ARG A 53 6.96 -14.49 -36.94
N ARG A 54 5.74 -14.92 -37.31
CA ARG A 54 4.55 -14.78 -36.45
C ARG A 54 4.75 -15.47 -35.10
N LYS A 55 5.38 -16.66 -35.07
CA LYS A 55 5.68 -17.38 -33.82
C LYS A 55 6.65 -16.58 -32.95
N MET A 56 7.69 -15.97 -33.53
CA MET A 56 8.62 -15.12 -32.79
C MET A 56 7.92 -13.89 -32.22
N LEU A 57 7.11 -13.18 -33.01
CA LEU A 57 6.36 -12.01 -32.55
C LEU A 57 5.42 -12.36 -31.39
N ARG A 58 4.74 -13.50 -31.46
CA ARG A 58 3.88 -14.01 -30.37
C ARG A 58 4.67 -14.35 -29.11
N ALA A 59 5.91 -14.84 -29.25
CA ALA A 59 6.79 -15.06 -28.11
C ALA A 59 7.16 -13.71 -27.46
N SER A 60 7.54 -12.71 -28.27
CA SER A 60 7.81 -11.36 -27.77
C SER A 60 6.61 -10.71 -27.09
N GLN A 61 5.37 -10.95 -27.55
CA GLN A 61 4.18 -10.49 -26.84
C GLN A 61 4.02 -11.15 -25.46
N ALA A 62 4.39 -12.43 -25.33
CA ALA A 62 4.38 -13.09 -24.03
C ALA A 62 5.40 -12.45 -23.08
N ASP A 63 6.59 -12.09 -23.59
CA ASP A 63 7.62 -11.38 -22.82
C ASP A 63 7.14 -9.99 -22.37
N VAL A 64 6.41 -9.25 -23.22
CA VAL A 64 5.77 -7.97 -22.85
C VAL A 64 4.73 -8.18 -21.75
N GLY A 65 3.94 -9.25 -21.83
CA GLY A 65 2.99 -9.64 -20.78
C GLY A 65 3.68 -9.93 -19.43
N GLU A 66 4.85 -10.54 -19.45
CA GLU A 66 5.66 -10.76 -18.24
C GLU A 66 6.23 -9.44 -17.71
N ALA A 67 6.70 -8.55 -18.59
CA ALA A 67 7.19 -7.22 -18.22
C ALA A 67 6.11 -6.37 -17.51
N PHE A 68 4.84 -6.45 -17.94
CA PHE A 68 3.74 -5.79 -17.21
C PHE A 68 3.59 -6.31 -15.78
N ARG A 69 3.73 -7.62 -15.55
CA ARG A 69 3.66 -8.21 -14.21
C ARG A 69 4.84 -7.76 -13.35
N ALA A 70 6.04 -7.80 -13.92
CA ALA A 70 7.25 -7.34 -13.23
C ALA A 70 7.14 -5.86 -12.83
N LEU A 71 6.65 -5.00 -13.73
CA LEU A 71 6.41 -3.59 -13.45
C LEU A 71 5.45 -3.40 -12.28
N ALA A 72 4.34 -4.16 -12.23
CA ALA A 72 3.38 -4.08 -11.13
C ALA A 72 4.01 -4.47 -9.78
N PHE A 73 4.78 -5.56 -9.73
CA PHE A 73 5.48 -5.98 -8.51
C PHE A 73 6.50 -4.95 -8.04
N VAL A 74 7.34 -4.44 -8.95
CA VAL A 74 8.35 -3.42 -8.61
C VAL A 74 7.70 -2.13 -8.16
N THR A 75 6.60 -1.71 -8.80
CA THR A 75 5.86 -0.50 -8.42
C THR A 75 5.29 -0.64 -7.01
N LEU A 76 4.67 -1.79 -6.70
CA LEU A 76 4.13 -2.05 -5.36
C LEU A 76 5.22 -2.02 -4.30
N ALA A 77 6.35 -2.69 -4.54
CA ALA A 77 7.48 -2.71 -3.62
C ALA A 77 8.04 -1.29 -3.37
N ARG A 78 8.12 -0.47 -4.42
CA ARG A 78 8.54 0.93 -4.30
C ARG A 78 7.55 1.75 -3.49
N LEU A 79 6.24 1.59 -3.72
CA LEU A 79 5.19 2.29 -2.99
C LEU A 79 5.22 1.96 -1.49
N ASP A 80 5.38 0.69 -1.13
CA ASP A 80 5.48 0.25 0.28
C ASP A 80 6.67 0.92 1.00
N SER A 81 7.76 1.17 0.26
CA SER A 81 8.95 1.86 0.75
C SER A 81 8.95 3.39 0.53
N SER A 82 7.86 3.96 0.02
CA SER A 82 7.81 5.38 -0.35
C SER A 82 7.91 6.30 0.86
N ALA A 83 8.38 7.54 0.64
CA ALA A 83 8.48 8.54 1.70
C ALA A 83 7.13 8.76 2.40
N ASP A 84 6.04 8.82 1.62
CA ASP A 84 4.70 9.12 2.10
C ASP A 84 4.14 8.00 3.01
N VAL A 85 4.34 6.73 2.62
CA VAL A 85 3.93 5.58 3.44
C VAL A 85 4.74 5.52 4.73
N LEU A 86 6.04 5.77 4.67
CA LEU A 86 6.90 5.81 5.85
C LEU A 86 6.55 6.97 6.79
N GLU A 87 6.23 8.14 6.24
CA GLU A 87 5.79 9.29 7.03
C GLU A 87 4.45 9.00 7.71
N LEU A 88 3.48 8.44 6.99
CA LEU A 88 2.18 8.07 7.55
C LEU A 88 2.35 7.03 8.66
N LYS A 89 3.20 6.02 8.45
CA LYS A 89 3.54 5.03 9.47
C LYS A 89 4.12 5.69 10.72
N GLY A 90 5.09 6.59 10.56
CA GLY A 90 5.68 7.32 11.68
C GLY A 90 4.66 8.13 12.47
N LYS A 91 3.72 8.81 11.79
CA LYS A 91 2.62 9.54 12.45
C LYS A 91 1.68 8.61 13.22
N LEU A 92 1.38 7.43 12.68
CA LEU A 92 0.56 6.44 13.38
C LEU A 92 1.24 5.90 14.63
N ASP A 93 2.55 5.62 14.55
CA ASP A 93 3.34 5.20 15.69
C ASP A 93 3.33 6.28 16.79
N GLU A 94 3.54 7.55 16.43
CA GLU A 94 3.47 8.69 17.37
C GLU A 94 2.08 8.85 18.01
N ILE A 95 1.00 8.74 17.24
CA ILE A 95 -0.37 8.78 17.77
C ILE A 95 -0.59 7.64 18.77
N ASN A 96 -0.13 6.44 18.43
CA ASN A 96 -0.30 5.28 19.28
C ASN A 96 0.45 5.42 20.60
N ASP A 97 1.68 5.94 20.57
CA ASP A 97 2.47 6.22 21.77
C ASP A 97 1.77 7.26 22.66
N ASN A 98 1.26 8.34 22.07
CA ASN A 98 0.48 9.35 22.80
C ASN A 98 -0.79 8.76 23.44
N LEU A 99 -1.49 7.86 22.76
CA LEU A 99 -2.66 7.18 23.30
C LEU A 99 -2.32 6.26 24.49
N VAL A 100 -1.15 5.62 24.46
CA VAL A 100 -0.65 4.81 25.57
C VAL A 100 -0.35 5.68 26.80
N ASP A 101 0.27 6.83 26.59
CA ASP A 101 0.54 7.79 27.65
C ASP A 101 -0.75 8.37 28.26
N ASP A 102 -1.70 8.76 27.42
CA ASP A 102 -3.02 9.23 27.85
C ASP A 102 -3.80 8.17 28.62
N LEU A 103 -3.79 6.92 28.15
CA LEU A 103 -4.39 5.80 28.86
C LEU A 103 -3.75 5.59 30.23
N THR A 104 -2.42 5.71 30.31
CA THR A 104 -1.69 5.61 31.57
C THR A 104 -2.09 6.73 32.53
N ARG A 105 -2.22 7.96 32.02
CA ARG A 105 -2.69 9.11 32.81
C ARG A 105 -4.12 8.91 33.31
N LEU A 106 -5.02 8.41 32.49
CA LEU A 106 -6.40 8.12 32.88
C LEU A 106 -6.47 7.04 33.98
N LYS A 107 -5.65 5.99 33.90
CA LYS A 107 -5.55 4.98 34.96
C LYS A 107 -5.09 5.58 36.29
N ASN A 108 -4.12 6.49 36.25
CA ASN A 108 -3.66 7.19 37.44
C ASN A 108 -4.75 8.10 38.04
N ILE A 109 -5.50 8.83 37.21
CA ILE A 109 -6.64 9.64 37.66
C ILE A 109 -7.71 8.76 38.30
N ALA A 110 -8.06 7.63 37.68
CA ALA A 110 -9.03 6.68 38.23
C ALA A 110 -8.58 6.14 39.61
N ARG A 111 -7.27 5.85 39.76
CA ARG A 111 -6.70 5.45 41.05
C ARG A 111 -6.84 6.54 42.11
N TYR A 112 -6.52 7.79 41.78
CA TYR A 112 -6.68 8.90 42.73
C TYR A 112 -8.14 9.15 43.09
N ALA A 113 -9.07 9.03 42.15
CA ALA A 113 -10.50 9.12 42.41
C ALA A 113 -10.97 8.03 43.38
N ALA A 114 -10.48 6.79 43.22
CA ALA A 114 -10.78 5.69 44.15
C ALA A 114 -10.22 5.94 45.56
N ILE A 115 -9.00 6.49 45.67
CA ILE A 115 -8.42 6.86 46.96
C ILE A 115 -9.23 7.99 47.62
N ALA A 116 -9.63 9.00 46.85
CA ALA A 116 -10.44 10.11 47.36
C ALA A 116 -11.80 9.63 47.90
N ALA A 117 -12.45 8.68 47.22
CA ALA A 117 -13.66 8.04 47.71
C ALA A 117 -13.43 7.31 49.05
N GLN A 118 -12.35 6.53 49.17
CA GLN A 118 -12.00 5.86 50.44
C GLN A 118 -11.73 6.85 51.58
N VAL A 119 -11.07 7.97 51.31
CA VAL A 119 -10.84 9.03 52.31
C VAL A 119 -12.16 9.67 52.73
N ALA A 120 -13.07 9.95 51.80
CA ALA A 120 -14.39 10.49 52.10
C ALA A 120 -15.20 9.52 52.99
N ASP A 121 -15.19 8.22 52.67
CA ASP A 121 -15.86 7.19 53.46
C ASP A 121 -15.26 7.10 54.88
N GLY A 122 -13.93 7.13 55.00
CA GLY A 122 -13.23 7.12 56.30
C GLY A 122 -13.54 8.36 57.15
N LEU A 123 -13.63 9.54 56.53
CA LEU A 123 -14.04 10.77 57.20
C LEU A 123 -15.50 10.73 57.66
N ALA A 124 -16.40 10.13 56.87
CA ALA A 124 -17.79 9.93 57.26
C ALA A 124 -17.91 9.04 58.51
N VAL A 125 -17.17 7.92 58.54
CA VAL A 125 -17.13 7.02 59.71
C VAL A 125 -16.59 7.72 60.95
N LEU A 126 -15.52 8.52 60.81
CA LEU A 126 -14.98 9.31 61.92
C LEU A 126 -15.99 10.35 62.42
N ALA A 127 -16.70 11.03 61.51
CA ALA A 127 -17.73 11.98 61.87
C ALA A 127 -18.89 11.31 62.64
N GLU A 128 -19.33 10.12 62.22
CA GLU A 128 -20.32 9.32 62.93
C GLU A 128 -19.84 8.90 64.33
N GLN A 129 -18.59 8.43 64.45
CA GLN A 129 -18.01 8.05 65.74
C GLN A 129 -17.90 9.24 66.70
N VAL A 130 -17.49 10.41 66.21
CA VAL A 130 -17.39 11.63 67.03
C VAL A 130 -18.77 12.12 67.43
N ALA A 131 -19.75 12.13 66.52
CA ALA A 131 -21.13 12.50 66.83
C ALA A 131 -21.74 11.54 67.87
N GLY A 132 -21.49 10.23 67.76
CA GLY A 132 -21.94 9.23 68.72
C GLY A 132 -21.22 9.30 70.07
N ALA A 133 -19.99 9.79 70.14
CA ALA A 133 -19.25 9.99 71.38
C ALA A 133 -19.64 11.28 72.13
N LEU A 134 -20.29 12.23 71.44
CA LEU A 134 -20.76 13.50 72.01
C LEU A 134 -22.27 13.47 72.36
N ALA A 135 -22.96 12.36 72.10
CA ALA A 135 -24.36 12.12 72.44
C ALA A 135 -24.47 11.27 73.72
#